data_AF-A0A8B3NTR8-F1
#
_entry.id   AF-A0A8B3NTR8-F1
#
_cell.length_a   1.000
_cell.length_b   1.000
_cell.length_c   1.000
_cell.angle_alpha   90.00
_cell.angle_beta   90.00
_cell.angle_gamma   90.00
#
_symmetry.space_group_name_H-M   'P 1'
#
loop_
_entity.id
_entity.type
_entity.pdbx_description
1 polymer ?
#
loop_
_entity_poly.entity_id
_entity_poly.type
_entity_poly.pdbx_seq_one_letter_code
_entity_poly.pdbx_strand_id
1 'polypeptide(L)' 'MEAPETIQNAWAGLRLVRMAIEQTCPAGVLPSEEAVLLLYGPEPIHEGEALAKAIIETVERLNR' A
#
# COMPACT_ATOMS: atom_id res chain seq x y z
N MET A 1 8.94 -13.26 -16.97
CA MET A 1 8.16 -13.77 -15.83
C MET A 1 9.08 -13.66 -14.64
N GLU A 2 8.77 -12.75 -13.70
CA GLU A 2 9.51 -12.60 -12.44
C GLU A 2 9.52 -13.95 -11.70
N ALA A 3 10.61 -14.28 -11.00
CA ALA A 3 10.66 -15.49 -10.20
C ALA A 3 9.59 -15.43 -9.09
N PRO A 4 8.88 -16.52 -8.78
CA PRO A 4 7.83 -16.52 -7.75
C PRO A 4 8.29 -15.96 -6.39
N GLU A 5 9.55 -16.18 -6.03
CA GLU A 5 10.18 -15.64 -4.82
C GLU A 5 10.26 -14.09 -4.84
N THR A 6 10.55 -13.48 -5.99
CA THR A 6 10.60 -12.01 -6.11
C THR A 6 9.24 -11.38 -5.86
N ILE A 7 8.17 -11.98 -6.42
CA ILE A 7 6.79 -11.51 -6.24
C ILE A 7 6.36 -11.67 -4.78
N GLN A 8 6.70 -12.79 -4.13
CA GLN A 8 6.41 -13.01 -2.72
C GLN A 8 7.12 -12.00 -1.81
N ASN A 9 8.40 -11.72 -2.08
CA ASN A 9 9.17 -10.72 -1.33
C ASN A 9 8.62 -9.31 -1.53
N ALA A 10 8.16 -8.97 -2.74
CA ALA A 10 7.48 -7.69 -3.00
C ALA A 10 6.22 -7.55 -2.14
N TRP A 11 5.35 -8.56 -2.14
CA TRP A 11 4.14 -8.57 -1.30
C TRP A 11 4.47 -8.50 0.19
N ALA A 12 5.46 -9.25 0.66
CA ALA A 12 5.89 -9.21 2.05
C ALA A 12 6.36 -7.80 2.46
N GLY A 13 7.17 -7.15 1.62
CA GLY A 13 7.63 -5.79 1.85
C GLY A 13 6.49 -4.77 1.89
N LEU A 14 5.55 -4.84 0.93
CA LEU A 14 4.41 -3.93 0.88
C LEU A 14 3.47 -4.09 2.09
N ARG A 15 3.25 -5.33 2.56
CA ARG A 15 2.46 -5.59 3.77
C ARG A 15 3.08 -5.02 5.04
N LEU A 16 4.41 -4.98 5.14
CA LEU A 16 5.09 -4.30 6.25
C LEU A 16 4.81 -2.80 6.25
N VAL A 17 4.82 -2.17 5.07
CA VAL A 17 4.51 -0.74 4.92
C VAL A 17 3.03 -0.48 5.24
N ARG A 18 2.12 -1.30 4.72
CA ARG A 18 0.69 -1.23 5.04
C ARG A 18 0.46 -1.31 6.55
N MET A 19 1.05 -2.30 7.21
CA MET A 19 0.94 -2.46 8.66
C MET A 19 1.39 -1.19 9.38
N ALA A 20 2.51 -0.59 8.98
CA ALA A 20 3.01 0.64 9.59
C ALA A 20 2.03 1.81 9.41
N ILE A 21 1.44 1.98 8.23
CA ILE A 21 0.42 3.01 7.97
C ILE A 21 -0.83 2.73 8.81
N GLU A 22 -1.36 1.51 8.80
CA GLU A 22 -2.58 1.15 9.53
C GLU A 22 -2.42 1.28 11.06
N GLN A 23 -1.20 1.09 11.59
CA GLN A 23 -0.91 1.28 13.03
C GLN A 23 -0.75 2.74 13.43
N THR A 24 -0.24 3.59 12.53
CA THR A 24 0.16 4.97 12.87
C THR A 24 -0.84 6.01 12.41
N CYS A 25 -1.56 5.74 11.33
CA CYS A 25 -2.46 6.68 10.69
C CYS A 25 -3.92 6.47 11.11
N PRO A 26 -4.73 7.55 11.14
CA PRO A 26 -6.17 7.42 11.35
C PRO A 26 -6.86 6.56 10.29
N ALA A 27 -8.01 5.99 10.65
CA ALA A 27 -8.86 5.27 9.71
C ALA A 27 -9.22 6.12 8.49
N GLY A 28 -9.23 5.50 7.30
CA GLY A 28 -9.54 6.16 6.04
C GLY A 28 -8.34 6.77 5.30
N VAL A 29 -7.13 6.71 5.88
CA VAL A 29 -5.89 7.13 5.17
C VAL A 29 -5.52 6.19 4.03
N LEU A 30 -5.77 4.89 4.19
CA LEU A 30 -5.44 3.86 3.21
C LEU A 30 -6.66 2.94 3.02
N PRO A 31 -7.09 2.63 1.77
CA PRO A 31 -8.07 1.57 1.52
C PRO A 31 -7.50 0.19 1.94
N SER A 32 -8.35 -0.77 2.31
CA SER A 32 -7.90 -2.12 2.68
C SER A 32 -7.19 -2.82 1.51
N GLU A 33 -6.32 -3.81 1.80
CA GLU A 33 -5.64 -4.62 0.77
C GLU A 33 -6.67 -5.24 -0.19
N GLU A 34 -7.80 -5.75 0.33
CA GLU A 34 -8.90 -6.30 -0.48
C GLU A 34 -9.53 -5.26 -1.41
N ALA A 35 -9.75 -4.03 -0.94
CA ALA A 35 -10.27 -2.97 -1.78
C ALA A 35 -9.27 -2.59 -2.88
N VAL A 36 -7.97 -2.62 -2.59
CA VAL A 36 -6.93 -2.36 -3.60
C VAL A 36 -6.93 -3.45 -4.68
N LEU A 37 -7.00 -4.73 -4.27
CA LEU A 37 -7.07 -5.86 -5.20
C LEU A 37 -8.29 -5.76 -6.13
N LEU A 38 -9.43 -5.34 -5.60
CA LEU A 38 -10.68 -5.21 -6.36
C LEU A 38 -10.68 -4.00 -7.30
N LEU A 39 -10.13 -2.86 -6.86
CA LEU A 39 -10.23 -1.58 -7.57
C LEU A 39 -9.08 -1.32 -8.54
N TYR A 40 -7.88 -1.80 -8.22
CA TYR A 40 -6.66 -1.48 -8.98
C TYR A 40 -6.04 -2.72 -9.62
N GLY A 41 -6.01 -3.86 -8.92
CA GLY A 41 -5.60 -5.14 -9.49
C GLY A 41 -4.70 -5.99 -8.58
N PRO A 42 -4.38 -7.23 -8.99
CA PRO A 42 -3.75 -8.23 -8.13
C PRO A 42 -2.23 -8.21 -8.12
N GLU A 43 -1.57 -7.31 -8.86
CA GLU A 43 -0.12 -7.21 -8.89
C GLU A 43 0.43 -6.31 -7.77
N PRO A 44 1.63 -6.58 -7.22
CA PRO A 44 2.24 -5.78 -6.15
C PRO A 44 2.31 -4.28 -6.46
N ILE A 45 2.45 -3.90 -7.73
CA ILE A 45 2.52 -2.51 -8.14
C ILE A 45 1.27 -1.71 -7.74
N HIS A 46 0.08 -2.33 -7.81
CA HIS A 46 -1.18 -1.65 -7.45
C HIS A 46 -1.27 -1.35 -5.95
N GLU A 47 -0.77 -2.27 -5.12
CA GLU A 47 -0.63 -2.04 -3.67
C GLU A 47 0.43 -0.96 -3.40
N GLY A 48 1.56 -1.00 -4.11
CA GLY A 48 2.58 0.05 -4.03
C GLY A 48 2.04 1.44 -4.36
N GLU A 49 1.23 1.56 -5.41
CA GLU A 49 0.59 2.82 -5.82
C GLU A 49 -0.38 3.34 -4.75
N ALA A 50 -1.21 2.47 -4.18
CA ALA A 50 -2.14 2.85 -3.11
C ALA A 50 -1.41 3.36 -1.86
N LEU A 51 -0.33 2.67 -1.46
CA LEU A 51 0.51 3.08 -0.33
C LEU A 51 1.20 4.42 -0.60
N ALA A 52 1.78 4.61 -1.78
CA ALA A 52 2.44 5.87 -2.15
C ALA A 52 1.46 7.05 -2.11
N LYS A 53 0.26 6.88 -2.67
CA LYS A 53 -0.80 7.90 -2.65
C LYS A 53 -1.20 8.27 -1.21
N ALA A 54 -1.43 7.28 -0.35
CA ALA A 54 -1.79 7.50 1.05
C ALA A 54 -0.71 8.30 1.81
N ILE A 55 0.57 7.97 1.59
CA ILE A 55 1.71 8.69 2.20
C ILE A 55 1.75 10.15 1.72
N ILE A 56 1.70 10.37 0.41
CA ILE A 56 1.77 11.71 -0.17
C ILE A 56 0.63 12.59 0.35
N GLU A 57 -0.62 12.11 0.25
CA GLU A 57 -1.79 12.86 0.72
C GLU A 57 -1.72 13.17 2.21
N THR A 58 -1.20 12.24 3.03
CA THR A 58 -1.02 12.45 4.46
C THR A 58 0.02 13.53 4.73
N VAL A 59 1.19 13.47 4.08
CA VAL A 59 2.25 14.47 4.25
C VAL A 59 1.81 15.85 3.76
N GLU A 60 1.09 15.93 2.64
CA GLU A 60 0.53 17.18 2.14
C GLU A 60 -0.44 17.84 3.14
N ARG A 61 -1.23 17.05 3.88
CA ARG A 61 -2.13 17.58 4.92
C ARG A 61 -1.37 18.10 6.14
N LEU A 62 -0.22 17.52 6.47
CA LEU A 62 0.62 17.97 7.60
C LEU A 62 1.36 19.29 7.32
N ASN A 63 1.59 19.61 6.04
CA ASN A 63 2.28 20.83 5.61
C ASN A 63 1.32 21.99 5.26
N ARG A 64 0.02 21.86 5.56
CA ARG A 64 -1.00 22.90 5.39
C ARG A 64 -1.36 23.52 6.73
#